data_AF-A0A9W9K622-F1
#
_entry.id   AF-A0A9W9K622-F1
#
_cell.length_a   1.000
_cell.length_b   1.000
_cell.length_c   1.000
_cell.angle_alpha   90.00
_cell.angle_beta   90.00
_cell.angle_gamma   90.00
#
_symmetry.space_group_name_H-M   'P 1'
#
loop_
_entity.id
_entity.type
_entity.pdbx_description
1 polymer ?
#
loop_
_entity_poly.entity_id
_entity_poly.type
_entity_poly.pdbx_seq_one_letter_code
_entity_poly.pdbx_strand_id
1 'polypeptide(L)'
;MRFSHLLVVSTAYLRLEGVLATTQLPLADETLMINGVTFDTRVRWMRLANQALGELSGSPCPFAAFGTVIVNHTASDEGELICMGVNENSKTGNPSSHGEIAAITNCTNILTDPNGKFRLTATEAQAAFADLSLYTNAESCPMCASAIRWSGFREYIYGTSIARLIEKGWGQIRVASVDIFEASFDLPYSSRLMANVLTNETDPYFLWQYDPSYPCPRGCSRTKSGKSCETASD
;
A
#
# COMPACT_ATOMS: atom_id res chain seq x y z
N MET A 1 -29.55 -47.14 -32.99
CA MET A 1 -28.16 -46.66 -33.15
C MET A 1 -28.13 -45.20 -32.73
N ARG A 2 -27.29 -44.84 -31.76
CA ARG A 2 -27.27 -43.54 -31.06
C ARG A 2 -26.38 -42.54 -31.80
N PHE A 3 -26.82 -41.28 -31.86
CA PHE A 3 -25.99 -40.11 -32.11
C PHE A 3 -25.24 -39.71 -30.82
N SER A 4 -23.99 -39.20 -30.94
CA SER A 4 -23.49 -38.06 -30.15
C SER A 4 -22.02 -37.67 -30.42
N HIS A 5 -21.84 -36.35 -30.58
CA HIS A 5 -20.76 -35.45 -30.13
C HIS A 5 -19.34 -35.39 -30.75
N LEU A 6 -19.14 -34.27 -31.47
CA LEU A 6 -18.09 -33.24 -31.38
C LEU A 6 -16.72 -33.60 -30.76
N LEU A 7 -15.68 -33.45 -31.58
CA LEU A 7 -14.28 -33.38 -31.17
C LEU A 7 -13.98 -32.08 -30.40
N VAL A 8 -13.30 -32.22 -29.26
CA VAL A 8 -12.45 -31.17 -28.67
C VAL A 8 -11.01 -31.64 -28.85
N VAL A 9 -10.23 -30.93 -29.66
CA VAL A 9 -8.78 -31.19 -29.79
C VAL A 9 -8.02 -30.22 -28.91
N SER A 10 -7.29 -30.80 -27.98
CA SER A 10 -6.25 -30.20 -27.15
C SER A 10 -4.99 -29.94 -27.98
N THR A 11 -4.40 -28.75 -27.87
CA THR A 11 -2.97 -28.56 -28.13
C THR A 11 -2.40 -27.53 -27.16
N ALA A 12 -1.43 -28.01 -26.39
CA ALA A 12 -0.64 -27.29 -25.42
C ALA A 12 0.49 -26.46 -26.07
N TYR A 13 0.89 -25.41 -25.34
CA TYR A 13 2.27 -24.90 -25.17
C TYR A 13 3.18 -24.61 -26.38
N LEU A 14 3.52 -23.32 -26.56
CA LEU A 14 4.84 -22.71 -26.85
C LEU A 14 4.62 -21.21 -27.15
N ARG A 15 4.71 -20.32 -26.14
CA ARG A 15 5.86 -19.47 -25.76
C ARG A 15 6.34 -18.46 -26.82
N LEU A 16 6.26 -17.17 -26.40
CA LEU A 16 7.18 -16.03 -26.64
C LEU A 16 7.37 -15.64 -28.13
N GLU A 17 7.14 -14.40 -28.56
CA GLU A 17 7.79 -13.15 -28.14
C GLU A 17 7.00 -11.96 -28.73
N GLY A 18 6.98 -10.81 -28.04
CA GLY A 18 6.77 -9.53 -28.71
C GLY A 18 5.38 -8.90 -28.63
N VAL A 19 4.85 -8.66 -27.41
CA VAL A 19 4.18 -7.38 -27.07
C VAL A 19 4.33 -7.13 -25.56
N LEU A 20 5.56 -6.95 -25.07
CA LEU A 20 5.76 -6.17 -23.85
C LEU A 20 5.85 -4.71 -24.28
N ALA A 21 4.71 -4.16 -24.67
CA ALA A 21 4.58 -2.72 -24.85
C ALA A 21 4.80 -2.08 -23.47
N THR A 22 5.85 -1.29 -23.40
CA THR A 22 6.23 -0.40 -22.31
C THR A 22 5.01 0.39 -21.80
N THR A 23 4.37 -0.09 -20.75
CA THR A 23 3.68 0.77 -19.80
C THR A 23 4.75 1.39 -18.91
N GLN A 24 5.54 2.30 -19.48
CA GLN A 24 6.26 3.29 -18.66
C GLN A 24 5.18 4.08 -17.94
N LEU A 25 4.94 3.73 -16.68
CA LEU A 25 4.10 4.50 -15.78
C LEU A 25 4.61 5.95 -15.82
N PRO A 26 3.76 6.95 -16.06
CA PRO A 26 4.13 8.38 -16.14
C PRO A 26 4.55 8.96 -14.77
N LEU A 27 5.10 8.15 -13.88
CA LEU A 27 5.52 8.51 -12.52
C LEU A 27 7.04 8.61 -12.39
N ALA A 28 7.79 8.23 -13.43
CA ALA A 28 9.25 8.33 -13.44
C ALA A 28 9.77 9.68 -13.96
N ASP A 29 8.87 10.58 -14.38
CA ASP A 29 9.25 11.94 -14.75
C ASP A 29 9.04 12.86 -13.55
N GLU A 30 10.14 13.30 -12.95
CA GLU A 30 10.19 14.21 -11.81
C GLU A 30 9.51 15.56 -12.11
N THR A 31 9.29 15.90 -13.38
CA THR A 31 8.63 17.14 -13.81
C THR A 31 7.11 17.02 -13.95
N LEU A 32 6.53 15.82 -13.84
CA LEU A 32 5.09 15.62 -13.98
C LEU A 32 4.34 15.97 -12.68
N MET A 33 3.50 17.00 -12.76
CA MET A 33 2.49 17.28 -11.75
C MET A 33 1.19 16.53 -12.06
N ILE A 34 0.80 15.63 -11.16
CA ILE A 34 -0.47 14.92 -11.24
C ILE A 34 -1.40 15.48 -10.17
N ASN A 35 -2.57 15.97 -10.59
CA ASN A 35 -3.55 16.66 -9.73
C ASN A 35 -2.96 17.86 -8.96
N GLY A 36 -1.97 18.54 -9.54
CA GLY A 36 -1.29 19.68 -8.91
C GLY A 36 -0.29 19.29 -7.82
N VAL A 37 -0.06 17.99 -7.58
CA VAL A 37 0.92 17.49 -6.60
C VAL A 37 2.20 17.09 -7.33
N THR A 38 3.33 17.68 -6.92
CA THR A 38 4.67 17.40 -7.46
C THR A 38 5.18 16.02 -7.04
N PHE A 39 6.16 15.50 -7.78
CA PHE A 39 6.86 14.27 -7.39
C PHE A 39 7.55 14.41 -6.02
N ASP A 40 8.23 15.53 -5.75
CA ASP A 40 8.90 15.78 -4.46
C ASP A 40 7.93 15.75 -3.27
N THR A 41 6.74 16.32 -3.44
CA THR A 41 5.69 16.24 -2.41
C THR A 41 5.26 14.78 -2.19
N ARG A 42 5.10 13.98 -3.26
CA ARG A 42 4.79 12.55 -3.14
C ARG A 42 5.90 11.76 -2.45
N VAL A 43 7.15 12.09 -2.75
CA VAL A 43 8.34 11.50 -2.11
C VAL A 43 8.32 11.75 -0.61
N ARG A 44 8.03 12.99 -0.18
CA ARG A 44 7.88 13.34 1.25
C ARG A 44 6.84 12.47 1.94
N TRP A 45 5.65 12.31 1.35
CA TRP A 45 4.57 11.54 1.96
C TRP A 45 4.83 10.03 1.99
N MET A 46 5.49 9.49 0.95
CA MET A 46 5.91 8.09 0.96
C MET A 46 6.99 7.83 2.03
N ARG A 47 7.95 8.74 2.19
CA ARG A 47 8.93 8.67 3.28
C ARG A 47 8.28 8.77 4.65
N LEU A 48 7.22 9.55 4.80
CA LEU A 48 6.44 9.59 6.04
C LEU A 48 5.72 8.26 6.32
N ALA A 49 5.21 7.56 5.29
CA ALA A 49 4.66 6.21 5.46
C ALA A 49 5.71 5.21 5.97
N ASN A 50 6.95 5.33 5.51
CA ASN A 50 8.08 4.56 6.05
C ASN A 50 8.45 4.97 7.49
N GLN A 51 8.41 6.26 7.81
CA GLN A 51 8.71 6.79 9.15
C GLN A 51 7.67 6.35 10.19
N ALA A 52 6.38 6.30 9.82
CA ALA A 52 5.28 5.86 10.68
C ALA A 52 5.52 4.48 11.30
N LEU A 53 6.27 3.61 10.61
CA LEU A 53 6.66 2.29 11.12
C LEU A 53 7.45 2.41 12.43
N GLY A 54 8.46 3.28 12.48
CA GLY A 54 9.24 3.49 13.69
C GLY A 54 8.42 4.19 14.78
N GLU A 55 7.67 5.23 14.39
CA GLU A 55 6.90 6.06 15.32
C GLU A 55 5.77 5.30 16.01
N LEU A 56 5.03 4.46 15.27
CA LEU A 56 3.86 3.76 15.79
C LEU A 56 4.18 2.38 16.36
N SER A 57 5.24 1.71 15.89
CA SER A 57 5.67 0.42 16.45
C SER A 57 6.64 0.55 17.63
N GLY A 58 7.35 1.69 17.74
CA GLY A 58 8.43 1.88 18.71
C GLY A 58 9.69 1.07 18.39
N SER A 59 9.80 0.48 17.20
CA SER A 59 10.93 -0.35 16.77
C SER A 59 11.58 0.19 15.49
N PRO A 60 12.92 0.19 15.37
CA PRO A 60 13.60 0.48 14.10
C PRO A 60 13.51 -0.67 13.08
N CYS A 61 13.06 -1.86 13.48
CA CYS A 61 12.84 -3.01 12.60
C CYS A 61 11.54 -3.73 12.96
N PRO A 62 10.36 -3.10 12.75
CA PRO A 62 9.10 -3.77 12.98
C PRO A 62 8.93 -4.92 12.00
N PHE A 63 8.43 -6.05 12.47
CA PHE A 63 7.98 -7.12 11.60
C PHE A 63 6.64 -6.73 10.95
N ALA A 64 6.37 -7.23 9.74
CA ALA A 64 5.22 -6.81 8.93
C ALA A 64 5.17 -5.28 8.77
N ALA A 65 6.31 -4.72 8.35
CA ALA A 65 6.57 -3.29 8.17
C ALA A 65 5.73 -2.61 7.05
N PHE A 66 4.41 -2.73 7.09
CA PHE A 66 3.48 -2.06 6.19
C PHE A 66 2.99 -0.77 6.85
N GLY A 67 3.38 0.36 6.29
CA GLY A 67 3.06 1.69 6.80
C GLY A 67 2.23 2.47 5.79
N THR A 68 1.32 3.29 6.30
CA THR A 68 0.37 4.06 5.48
C THR A 68 0.14 5.44 6.09
N VAL A 69 0.06 6.46 5.23
CA VAL A 69 -0.40 7.79 5.60
C VAL A 69 -1.53 8.24 4.69
N ILE A 70 -2.42 9.07 5.21
CA ILE A 70 -3.53 9.66 4.47
C ILE A 70 -3.40 11.18 4.58
N VAL A 71 -3.42 11.83 3.41
CA VAL A 71 -3.03 13.23 3.24
C VAL A 71 -4.14 13.98 2.51
N ASN A 72 -4.42 15.20 2.97
CA ASN A 72 -5.24 16.16 2.26
C ASN A 72 -4.37 17.11 1.44
N HIS A 73 -4.26 16.89 0.13
CA HIS A 73 -3.52 17.76 -0.80
C HIS A 73 -4.27 19.05 -1.16
N THR A 74 -5.53 19.21 -0.73
CA THR A 74 -6.31 20.43 -0.98
C THR A 74 -6.11 21.48 0.11
N ALA A 75 -5.52 21.10 1.25
CA ALA A 75 -5.32 21.99 2.40
C ALA A 75 -4.17 22.99 2.22
N SER A 76 -3.14 22.63 1.45
CA SER A 76 -1.95 23.46 1.16
C SER A 76 -1.16 22.88 -0.02
N ASP A 77 -0.21 23.64 -0.57
CA ASP A 77 0.68 23.18 -1.64
C ASP A 77 1.53 21.95 -1.24
N GLU A 78 1.86 21.82 0.06
CA GLU A 78 2.62 20.68 0.59
C GLU A 78 1.73 19.50 1.00
N GLY A 79 0.41 19.73 1.14
CA GLY A 79 -0.55 18.83 1.74
C GLY A 79 -0.57 18.85 3.28
N GLU A 80 -1.67 18.38 3.86
CA GLU A 80 -1.84 18.22 5.31
C GLU A 80 -2.00 16.74 5.67
N LEU A 81 -1.21 16.25 6.63
CA LEU A 81 -1.40 14.91 7.18
C LEU A 81 -2.73 14.83 7.95
N ILE A 82 -3.59 13.87 7.61
CA ILE A 82 -4.79 13.58 8.40
C ILE A 82 -4.48 12.53 9.45
N CYS A 83 -3.86 11.42 9.05
CA CYS A 83 -3.51 10.34 9.96
C CYS A 83 -2.43 9.42 9.39
N MET A 84 -1.92 8.55 10.26
CA MET A 84 -1.00 7.46 9.93
C MET A 84 -1.54 6.14 10.46
N GLY A 85 -1.12 5.04 9.86
CA GLY A 85 -1.41 3.68 10.30
C GLY A 85 -0.27 2.75 9.93
N VAL A 86 -0.11 1.68 10.72
CA VAL A 86 0.82 0.59 10.44
C VAL A 86 0.08 -0.73 10.60
N ASN A 87 0.65 -1.82 10.06
CA ASN A 87 0.10 -3.13 10.34
C ASN A 87 0.14 -3.41 11.85
N GLU A 88 -1.01 -3.70 12.43
CA GLU A 88 -1.17 -3.98 13.86
C GLU A 88 -1.81 -5.35 14.11
N ASN A 89 -1.86 -6.23 13.11
CA ASN A 89 -2.58 -7.50 13.21
C ASN A 89 -2.14 -8.38 14.38
N SER A 90 -0.84 -8.42 14.66
CA SER A 90 -0.24 -9.17 15.76
C SER A 90 -0.46 -8.48 17.11
N LYS A 91 -0.51 -7.15 17.11
CA LYS A 91 -0.71 -6.32 18.31
C LYS A 91 -2.16 -6.34 18.77
N THR A 92 -3.12 -6.31 17.85
CA THR A 92 -4.56 -6.27 18.14
C THR A 92 -5.20 -7.66 18.15
N GLY A 93 -4.55 -8.65 17.54
CA GLY A 93 -5.14 -9.96 17.28
C GLY A 93 -6.17 -9.96 16.13
N ASN A 94 -6.41 -8.82 15.48
CA ASN A 94 -7.31 -8.72 14.35
C ASN A 94 -6.53 -8.93 13.03
N PRO A 95 -6.76 -10.04 12.28
CA PRO A 95 -6.03 -10.31 11.06
C PRO A 95 -6.24 -9.27 9.95
N SER A 96 -7.33 -8.49 9.98
CA SER A 96 -7.59 -7.45 8.98
C SER A 96 -6.92 -6.10 9.27
N SER A 97 -6.28 -5.93 10.44
CA SER A 97 -5.60 -4.68 10.83
C SER A 97 -4.27 -4.48 10.11
N HIS A 98 -4.31 -4.46 8.78
CA HIS A 98 -3.20 -4.06 7.91
C HIS A 98 -3.02 -2.53 7.96
N GLY A 99 -1.87 -2.02 7.48
CA GLY A 99 -1.53 -0.60 7.55
C GLY A 99 -2.60 0.31 6.94
N GLU A 100 -3.18 -0.10 5.82
CA GLU A 100 -4.21 0.66 5.12
C GLU A 100 -5.53 0.69 5.90
N ILE A 101 -5.95 -0.45 6.45
CA ILE A 101 -7.16 -0.54 7.26
C ILE A 101 -7.00 0.23 8.56
N ALA A 102 -5.84 0.14 9.20
CA ALA A 102 -5.50 0.89 10.41
C ALA A 102 -5.53 2.40 10.12
N ALA A 103 -4.92 2.86 9.02
CA ALA A 103 -4.94 4.26 8.62
C ALA A 103 -6.37 4.75 8.33
N ILE A 104 -7.17 4.02 7.56
CA ILE A 104 -8.58 4.39 7.29
C ILE A 104 -9.37 4.52 8.60
N THR A 105 -9.17 3.58 9.53
CA THR A 105 -9.83 3.60 10.85
C THR A 105 -9.38 4.82 11.67
N ASN A 106 -8.08 5.08 11.74
CA ASN A 106 -7.51 6.21 12.48
C ASN A 106 -7.99 7.55 11.91
N CYS A 107 -8.01 7.70 10.58
CA CYS A 107 -8.52 8.89 9.92
C CYS A 107 -10.00 9.10 10.18
N THR A 108 -10.81 8.03 10.11
CA THR A 108 -12.24 8.10 10.42
C THR A 108 -12.43 8.64 11.84
N ASN A 109 -11.72 8.08 12.82
CA ASN A 109 -11.78 8.54 14.22
C ASN A 109 -11.40 10.02 14.36
N ILE A 110 -10.32 10.47 13.71
CA ILE A 110 -9.86 11.87 13.74
C ILE A 110 -10.88 12.81 13.09
N LEU A 111 -11.43 12.42 11.94
CA LEU A 111 -12.40 13.24 11.20
C LEU A 111 -13.70 13.38 11.97
N THR A 112 -14.15 12.33 12.67
CA THR A 112 -15.43 12.31 13.40
C THR A 112 -15.34 12.65 14.89
N ASP A 113 -14.14 12.86 15.44
CA ASP A 113 -14.00 13.17 16.87
C ASP A 113 -14.79 14.45 17.21
N PRO A 114 -15.81 14.37 18.10
CA PRO A 114 -16.63 15.53 18.46
C PRO A 114 -15.83 16.64 19.14
N ASN A 115 -14.68 16.30 19.74
CA ASN A 115 -13.78 17.27 20.35
C ASN A 115 -12.61 17.65 19.44
N GLY A 116 -12.47 16.97 18.30
CA GLY A 116 -11.36 17.12 17.36
C GLY A 116 -11.42 18.38 16.51
N LYS A 117 -10.46 18.51 15.58
CA LYS A 117 -10.37 19.64 14.64
C LYS A 117 -11.55 19.67 13.66
N PHE A 118 -11.92 18.51 13.13
CA PHE A 118 -12.85 18.40 12.00
C PHE A 118 -14.31 18.24 12.42
N ARG A 119 -14.60 17.41 13.45
CA ARG A 119 -15.94 17.20 14.03
C ARG A 119 -17.01 16.86 12.99
N LEU A 120 -16.62 16.13 11.94
CA LEU A 120 -17.51 15.75 10.86
C LEU A 120 -18.53 14.72 11.36
N THR A 121 -19.75 14.82 10.84
CA THR A 121 -20.69 13.70 10.91
C THR A 121 -20.16 12.48 10.14
N ALA A 122 -20.72 11.30 10.39
CA ALA A 122 -20.32 10.09 9.66
C ALA A 122 -20.43 10.25 8.14
N THR A 123 -21.49 10.90 7.66
CA THR A 123 -21.70 11.16 6.22
C THR A 123 -20.66 12.13 5.66
N GLU A 124 -20.36 13.21 6.37
CA GLU A 124 -19.33 14.18 5.96
C GLU A 124 -17.93 13.56 5.96
N ALA A 125 -17.60 12.76 6.97
CA ALA A 125 -16.32 12.04 7.04
C ALA A 125 -16.18 11.03 5.89
N GLN A 126 -17.25 10.30 5.56
CA GLN A 126 -17.26 9.40 4.41
C GLN A 126 -17.04 10.15 3.10
N ALA A 127 -17.68 11.31 2.92
CA ALA A 127 -17.49 12.13 1.72
C ALA A 127 -16.08 12.74 1.65
N ALA A 128 -15.48 13.10 2.78
CA ALA A 128 -14.17 13.75 2.84
C ALA A 128 -13.06 12.89 2.21
N PHE A 129 -13.15 11.56 2.27
CA PHE A 129 -12.15 10.66 1.66
C PHE A 129 -11.96 10.90 0.16
N ALA A 130 -12.96 11.41 -0.57
CA ALA A 130 -12.87 11.74 -1.99
C ALA A 130 -11.89 12.89 -2.31
N ASP A 131 -11.45 13.65 -1.30
CA ASP A 131 -10.42 14.67 -1.42
C ASP A 131 -9.05 14.23 -0.88
N LEU A 132 -8.99 13.04 -0.26
CA LEU A 132 -7.78 12.52 0.37
C LEU A 132 -7.00 11.60 -0.56
N SER A 133 -5.70 11.52 -0.31
CA SER A 133 -4.77 10.61 -0.99
C SER A 133 -4.15 9.66 0.01
N LEU A 134 -4.12 8.37 -0.33
CA LEU A 134 -3.51 7.32 0.49
C LEU A 134 -2.12 6.97 -0.07
N TYR A 135 -1.11 7.03 0.79
CA TYR A 135 0.26 6.61 0.51
C TYR A 135 0.58 5.40 1.37
N THR A 136 0.97 4.29 0.77
CA THR A 136 1.39 3.07 1.48
C THR A 136 2.72 2.57 0.96
N ASN A 137 3.60 2.10 1.84
CA ASN A 137 4.94 1.68 1.42
C ASN A 137 4.95 0.37 0.61
N ALA A 138 3.84 -0.37 0.56
CA ALA A 138 3.68 -1.53 -0.31
C ALA A 138 2.29 -1.59 -0.94
N GLU A 139 2.22 -2.23 -2.11
CA GLU A 139 0.99 -2.51 -2.82
C GLU A 139 0.00 -3.26 -1.93
N SER A 140 -1.24 -2.79 -1.98
CA SER A 140 -2.31 -3.22 -1.10
C SER A 140 -2.82 -4.58 -1.53
N CYS A 141 -2.95 -5.49 -0.57
CA CYS A 141 -3.58 -6.78 -0.83
C CYS A 141 -5.04 -6.58 -1.26
N PRO A 142 -5.71 -7.58 -1.86
CA PRO A 142 -7.06 -7.42 -2.41
C PRO A 142 -8.10 -6.91 -1.42
N MET A 143 -7.98 -7.26 -0.13
CA MET A 143 -8.81 -6.72 0.95
C MET A 143 -8.62 -5.19 1.09
N CYS A 144 -7.37 -4.75 1.18
CA CYS A 144 -7.03 -3.34 1.39
C CYS A 144 -7.34 -2.52 0.14
N ALA A 145 -7.01 -3.03 -1.06
CA ALA A 145 -7.37 -2.39 -2.32
C ALA A 145 -8.89 -2.22 -2.45
N SER A 146 -9.67 -3.22 -2.06
CA SER A 146 -11.14 -3.12 -2.04
C SER A 146 -11.62 -2.08 -1.03
N ALA A 147 -11.05 -2.05 0.18
CA ALA A 147 -11.39 -1.05 1.19
C ALA A 147 -11.09 0.38 0.69
N ILE A 148 -9.93 0.60 0.06
CA ILE A 148 -9.54 1.87 -0.56
C ILE A 148 -10.57 2.32 -1.60
N ARG A 149 -11.04 1.39 -2.44
CA ARG A 149 -12.08 1.69 -3.44
C ARG A 149 -13.43 2.02 -2.82
N TRP A 150 -13.84 1.31 -1.77
CA TRP A 150 -15.06 1.64 -1.02
C TRP A 150 -14.97 2.97 -0.28
N SER A 151 -13.79 3.36 0.20
CA SER A 151 -13.55 4.67 0.82
C SER A 151 -13.61 5.81 -0.19
N GLY A 152 -13.39 5.55 -1.47
CA GLY A 152 -13.51 6.56 -2.52
C GLY A 152 -12.35 7.55 -2.62
N PHE A 153 -11.15 7.18 -2.13
CA PHE A 153 -9.97 8.06 -2.16
C PHE A 153 -9.71 8.68 -3.53
N ARG A 154 -9.29 9.94 -3.55
CA ARG A 154 -8.87 10.61 -4.80
C ARG A 154 -7.70 9.89 -5.46
N GLU A 155 -6.72 9.52 -4.65
CA GLU A 155 -5.48 8.91 -5.11
C GLU A 155 -5.06 7.76 -4.19
N TYR A 156 -4.48 6.75 -4.82
CA TYR A 156 -3.85 5.61 -4.18
C TYR A 156 -2.42 5.48 -4.71
N ILE A 157 -1.45 5.65 -3.82
CA ILE A 157 -0.03 5.67 -4.15
C ILE A 157 0.67 4.57 -3.35
N TYR A 158 1.43 3.70 -4.03
CA TYR A 158 2.18 2.63 -3.36
C TYR A 158 3.62 2.49 -3.85
N GLY A 159 4.47 1.93 -2.97
CA GLY A 159 5.86 1.57 -3.27
C GLY A 159 6.04 0.12 -3.71
N THR A 160 6.53 -0.73 -2.80
CA THR A 160 6.89 -2.14 -3.05
C THR A 160 5.72 -2.94 -3.62
N SER A 161 5.87 -3.57 -4.79
CA SER A 161 4.77 -4.35 -5.41
C SER A 161 4.48 -5.68 -4.70
N ILE A 162 3.27 -6.23 -4.89
CA ILE A 162 2.89 -7.59 -4.46
C ILE A 162 3.85 -8.63 -5.07
N ALA A 163 4.22 -8.46 -6.34
CA ALA A 163 5.17 -9.34 -7.00
C ALA A 163 6.52 -9.38 -6.26
N ARG A 164 7.01 -8.20 -5.86
CA ARG A 164 8.25 -8.05 -5.08
C ARG A 164 8.13 -8.65 -3.68
N LEU A 165 7.00 -8.44 -2.99
CA LEU A 165 6.71 -9.05 -1.70
C LEU A 165 6.77 -10.59 -1.80
N ILE A 166 6.12 -11.17 -2.80
CA ILE A 166 6.12 -12.63 -3.03
C ILE A 166 7.53 -13.15 -3.30
N GLU A 167 8.30 -12.46 -4.13
CA GLU A 167 9.71 -12.80 -4.41
C GLU A 167 10.54 -12.88 -3.11
N LYS A 168 10.18 -12.06 -2.11
CA LYS A 168 10.84 -11.97 -0.80
C LYS A 168 10.17 -12.81 0.29
N GLY A 169 9.31 -13.74 -0.09
CA GLY A 169 8.75 -14.75 0.80
C GLY A 169 7.48 -14.32 1.53
N TRP A 170 6.93 -13.15 1.23
CA TRP A 170 5.66 -12.71 1.81
C TRP A 170 4.48 -13.45 1.17
N GLY A 171 3.63 -14.02 2.01
CA GLY A 171 2.35 -14.56 1.56
C GLY A 171 1.43 -13.45 1.07
N GLN A 172 0.98 -13.54 -0.18
CA GLN A 172 0.04 -12.60 -0.79
C GLN A 172 -1.00 -13.34 -1.62
N ILE A 173 -2.24 -12.82 -1.63
CA ILE A 173 -3.21 -13.19 -2.66
C ILE A 173 -2.73 -12.53 -3.95
N ARG A 174 -2.50 -13.32 -4.99
CA ARG A 174 -1.87 -12.88 -6.26
C ARG A 174 -2.88 -12.18 -7.19
N VAL A 175 -3.47 -11.10 -6.69
CA VAL A 175 -4.34 -10.20 -7.46
C VAL A 175 -3.78 -8.81 -7.26
N ALA A 176 -3.42 -8.15 -8.35
CA ALA A 176 -2.82 -6.82 -8.29
C ALA A 176 -3.88 -5.79 -7.88
N SER A 177 -3.44 -4.68 -7.28
CA SER A 177 -4.36 -3.59 -6.93
C SER A 177 -5.06 -3.02 -8.16
N VAL A 178 -4.40 -3.00 -9.31
CA VAL A 178 -4.99 -2.55 -10.58
C VAL A 178 -6.19 -3.41 -10.98
N ASP A 179 -6.14 -4.73 -10.78
CA ASP A 179 -7.24 -5.64 -11.12
C ASP A 179 -8.50 -5.32 -10.27
N ILE A 180 -8.30 -5.01 -8.99
CA ILE A 180 -9.39 -4.59 -8.09
C ILE A 180 -9.96 -3.23 -8.52
N PHE A 181 -9.10 -2.30 -8.91
CA PHE A 181 -9.52 -0.98 -9.36
C PHE A 181 -10.33 -1.08 -10.67
N GLU A 182 -9.87 -1.88 -11.64
CA GLU A 182 -10.58 -2.13 -12.90
C GLU A 182 -11.93 -2.83 -12.66
N ALA A 183 -11.99 -3.78 -11.72
CA ALA A 183 -13.23 -4.46 -11.35
C ALA A 183 -14.23 -3.59 -10.57
N SER A 184 -13.88 -2.36 -10.22
CA SER A 184 -14.68 -1.46 -9.35
C SER A 184 -15.28 -0.26 -10.07
N PHE A 185 -15.48 -0.37 -11.39
CA PHE A 185 -15.95 0.73 -12.25
C PHE A 185 -17.37 1.22 -11.92
N ASP A 186 -18.21 0.41 -11.27
CA ASP A 186 -19.56 0.79 -10.84
C ASP A 186 -19.59 1.69 -9.59
N LEU A 187 -18.44 1.89 -8.92
CA LEU A 187 -18.36 2.76 -7.74
C LEU A 187 -18.36 4.25 -8.13
N PRO A 188 -18.96 5.13 -7.31
CA PRO A 188 -19.22 6.52 -7.69
C PRO A 188 -17.96 7.39 -7.80
N TYR A 189 -16.86 7.00 -7.15
CA TYR A 189 -15.61 7.77 -7.14
C TYR A 189 -14.55 7.12 -8.02
N SER A 190 -13.99 7.90 -8.94
CA SER A 190 -12.78 7.54 -9.67
C SER A 190 -11.54 7.78 -8.81
N SER A 191 -10.74 6.74 -8.58
CA SER A 191 -9.44 6.86 -7.90
C SER A 191 -8.30 6.77 -8.89
N ARG A 192 -7.30 7.64 -8.77
CA ARG A 192 -6.05 7.49 -9.52
C ARG A 192 -5.08 6.57 -8.78
N LEU A 193 -4.62 5.51 -9.44
CA LEU A 193 -3.61 4.59 -8.91
C LEU A 193 -2.21 5.01 -9.41
N MET A 194 -1.24 5.04 -8.49
CA MET A 194 0.16 5.31 -8.76
C MET A 194 1.03 4.24 -8.13
N ALA A 195 1.70 3.47 -8.98
CA ALA A 195 2.46 2.30 -8.58
C ALA A 195 3.96 2.60 -8.49
N ASN A 196 4.67 1.81 -7.68
CA ASN A 196 6.12 1.74 -7.63
C ASN A 196 6.82 3.06 -7.27
N VAL A 197 6.22 3.88 -6.41
CA VAL A 197 6.83 5.13 -5.92
C VAL A 197 7.87 4.81 -4.84
N LEU A 198 9.12 5.21 -5.08
CA LEU A 198 10.27 5.00 -4.18
C LEU A 198 10.56 3.53 -3.82
N THR A 199 10.46 2.60 -4.78
CA THR A 199 10.78 1.17 -4.52
C THR A 199 12.21 0.95 -4.01
N ASN A 200 13.16 1.82 -4.36
CA ASN A 200 14.51 1.81 -3.80
C ASN A 200 14.56 2.06 -2.28
N GLU A 201 13.57 2.78 -1.72
CA GLU A 201 13.46 3.07 -0.29
C GLU A 201 12.43 2.18 0.42
N THR A 202 11.36 1.74 -0.26
CA THR A 202 10.33 0.90 0.34
C THR A 202 10.70 -0.58 0.35
N ASP A 203 11.36 -1.10 -0.70
CA ASP A 203 11.75 -2.52 -0.77
C ASP A 203 12.56 -2.97 0.45
N PRO A 204 13.60 -2.23 0.90
CA PRO A 204 14.45 -2.64 2.02
C PRO A 204 13.70 -3.03 3.29
N TYR A 205 12.52 -2.47 3.56
CA TYR A 205 11.69 -2.83 4.71
C TYR A 205 11.25 -4.29 4.68
N PHE A 206 11.18 -4.91 3.51
CA PHE A 206 10.67 -6.27 3.30
C PHE A 206 11.75 -7.30 2.97
N LEU A 207 13.01 -6.87 2.78
CA LEU A 207 14.09 -7.76 2.31
C LEU A 207 14.74 -8.57 3.44
N TRP A 208 14.68 -8.14 4.69
CA TRP A 208 15.41 -8.76 5.81
C TRP A 208 14.60 -9.76 6.65
N GLN A 209 13.27 -9.73 6.54
CA GLN A 209 12.34 -10.39 7.46
C GLN A 209 12.26 -11.90 7.25
N TYR A 210 12.39 -12.34 5.99
CA TYR A 210 12.41 -13.77 5.60
C TYR A 210 13.70 -14.19 4.91
N ASP A 211 14.69 -13.29 4.84
CA ASP A 211 16.03 -13.58 4.32
C ASP A 211 17.06 -13.40 5.44
N PRO A 212 17.61 -14.50 5.99
CA PRO A 212 18.61 -14.42 7.05
C PRO A 212 19.96 -13.87 6.57
N SER A 213 20.21 -13.86 5.25
CA SER A 213 21.45 -13.36 4.66
C SER A 213 21.43 -11.84 4.45
N TYR A 214 20.25 -11.24 4.31
CA TYR A 214 20.11 -9.81 4.13
C TYR A 214 20.45 -9.06 5.45
N PRO A 215 21.09 -7.88 5.43
CA PRO A 215 21.42 -7.15 6.65
C PRO A 215 20.19 -6.70 7.45
N CYS A 216 20.27 -6.70 8.78
CA CYS A 216 19.23 -6.08 9.60
C CYS A 216 19.14 -4.56 9.36
N PRO A 217 17.96 -3.95 9.53
CA PRO A 217 17.82 -2.50 9.47
C PRO A 217 18.76 -1.80 10.44
N ARG A 218 19.10 -0.54 10.14
CA ARG A 218 19.95 0.29 11.01
C ARG A 218 19.33 0.38 12.41
N GLY A 219 20.14 0.13 13.44
CA GLY A 219 19.69 0.08 14.84
C GLY A 219 19.16 -1.28 15.28
N CYS A 220 19.21 -2.30 14.41
CA CYS A 220 18.83 -3.66 14.74
C CYS A 220 19.96 -4.66 14.52
N SER A 221 19.92 -5.75 15.29
CA SER A 221 20.82 -6.90 15.17
C SER A 221 20.02 -8.18 14.95
N ARG A 222 20.64 -9.16 14.30
CA ARG A 222 20.02 -10.46 14.07
C ARG A 222 19.86 -11.20 15.40
N THR A 223 18.67 -11.73 15.68
CA THR A 223 18.42 -12.50 16.91
C THR A 223 19.30 -13.74 16.95
N LYS A 224 19.53 -14.29 18.15
CA LYS A 224 20.29 -15.56 18.33
C LYS A 224 19.73 -16.73 17.52
N SER A 225 18.42 -16.71 17.24
CA SER A 225 17.77 -17.73 16.40
C SER A 225 18.15 -17.64 14.92
N GLY A 226 18.70 -16.50 14.47
CA GLY A 226 18.99 -16.20 13.08
C GLY A 226 17.77 -15.87 12.22
N LYS A 227 16.55 -15.95 12.77
CA LYS A 227 15.29 -15.90 12.00
C LYS A 227 14.67 -14.51 11.88
N SER A 228 15.07 -13.55 12.71
CA SER A 228 14.48 -12.21 12.78
C SER A 228 15.52 -11.19 13.21
N CYS A 229 15.22 -9.91 13.03
CA CYS A 229 16.00 -8.80 13.60
C CYS A 229 15.25 -8.23 14.82
N GLU A 230 16.01 -7.78 15.81
CA GLU A 230 15.50 -7.06 16.98
C GLU A 230 16.35 -5.81 17.22
N THR A 231 15.81 -4.84 17.97
CA THR A 231 16.56 -3.64 18.36
C THR A 231 17.88 -4.05 19.00
N ALA A 232 18.98 -3.49 18.51
CA ALA A 232 20.29 -3.78 19.06
C ALA A 232 20.32 -3.36 20.54
N SER A 233 20.79 -4.25 21.40
CA SER A 233 21.12 -3.89 22.79
C SER A 233 22.47 -3.19 22.77
N ASP A 234 22.55 -1.99 23.34
CA ASP A 234 23.83 -1.31 23.61
C ASP A 234 24.70 -2.12 24.59
#